data_AF-A0A1L3Q4H4-F1
#
_entry.id   AF-A0A1L3Q4H4-F1
#
_cell.length_a   1.000
_cell.length_b   1.000
_cell.length_c   1.000
_cell.angle_alpha   90.00
_cell.angle_beta   90.00
_cell.angle_gamma   90.00
#
_symmetry.space_group_name_H-M   'P 1'
#
loop_
_entity.id
_entity.type
_entity.pdbx_description
1 polymer ?
#
loop_
_entity_poly.entity_id
_entity_poly.type
_entity_poly.pdbx_seq_one_letter_code
_entity_poly.pdbx_strand_id
1 'polypeptide(L)'
;MLIITIILAAIVGSQFLSSDVTDLQKPSFAAFEATTETGINNEEPEIPIVILQKTAGDQLSQEYEEGTHSGIKGTEIYLFDPAGERHEVINSIYMTGKEVETAEKFYIFYFNHYDGNFWITNDKVRVTEGGVEYFDPSGQWRLQIIGAYSNQILLDKKLQL
;
A
#
# COMPACT_ATOMS: atom_id res chain seq x y z
N MET A 1 23.37 45.76 -56.83
CA MET A 1 22.12 46.25 -56.20
C MET A 1 21.64 45.22 -55.19
N LEU A 2 21.05 45.72 -54.12
CA LEU A 2 20.76 45.09 -52.82
C LEU A 2 20.08 43.72 -52.90
N ILE A 3 20.61 42.77 -52.13
CA ILE A 3 19.99 41.51 -51.72
C ILE A 3 18.90 41.84 -50.71
N ILE A 4 17.67 41.37 -50.92
CA ILE A 4 16.63 41.33 -49.89
C ILE A 4 16.15 39.89 -49.75
N THR A 5 16.88 39.15 -48.92
CA THR A 5 16.45 37.88 -48.35
C THR A 5 15.37 38.20 -47.32
N ILE A 6 14.10 37.91 -47.63
CA ILE A 6 13.00 38.09 -46.67
C ILE A 6 13.05 36.90 -45.71
N ILE A 7 13.72 37.09 -44.57
CA ILE A 7 13.55 36.25 -43.38
C ILE A 7 12.19 36.60 -42.80
N LEU A 8 11.18 35.78 -43.05
CA LEU A 8 9.90 35.91 -42.37
C LEU A 8 10.02 35.21 -41.01
N ALA A 9 10.39 35.98 -39.99
CA ALA A 9 10.29 35.57 -38.59
C ALA A 9 8.80 35.51 -38.21
N ALA A 10 8.17 34.35 -38.39
CA ALA A 10 6.88 34.06 -37.80
C ALA A 10 7.10 33.61 -36.35
N ILE A 11 7.29 34.58 -35.45
CA ILE A 11 7.02 34.38 -34.03
C ILE A 11 5.53 34.65 -33.85
N VAL A 12 4.73 33.60 -33.89
CA VAL A 12 3.36 33.63 -33.34
C VAL A 12 3.09 32.31 -32.64
N GLY A 13 2.90 32.41 -31.33
CA GLY A 13 2.03 31.50 -30.60
C GLY A 13 2.68 30.20 -30.17
N SER A 14 3.27 30.25 -28.99
CA SER A 14 3.19 29.17 -28.00
C SER A 14 1.95 28.28 -28.18
N GLN A 15 2.12 27.18 -28.88
CA GLN A 15 1.43 25.95 -28.54
C GLN A 15 2.51 25.04 -28.02
N PHE A 16 2.86 25.26 -26.75
CA PHE A 16 3.15 24.11 -25.91
C PHE A 16 1.94 23.20 -26.10
N LEU A 17 2.07 22.23 -27.00
CA LEU A 17 1.56 20.91 -26.74
C LEU A 17 2.31 20.47 -25.48
N SER A 18 1.89 21.03 -24.33
CA SER A 18 1.80 20.25 -23.12
C SER A 18 0.81 19.17 -23.50
N SER A 19 1.30 18.16 -24.22
CA SER A 19 0.72 16.84 -24.10
C SER A 19 0.60 16.67 -22.60
N ASP A 20 -0.63 16.52 -22.13
CA ASP A 20 -0.95 15.96 -20.84
C ASP A 20 -0.15 14.66 -20.69
N VAL A 21 1.11 14.80 -20.32
CA VAL A 21 1.81 13.86 -19.47
C VAL A 21 1.28 14.24 -18.10
N THR A 22 -0.01 13.97 -17.86
CA THR A 22 -0.39 13.46 -16.54
C THR A 22 0.63 12.38 -16.29
N ASP A 23 1.57 12.65 -15.40
CA ASP A 23 2.72 11.82 -15.09
C ASP A 23 2.33 10.37 -15.31
N LEU A 24 2.87 9.75 -16.36
CA LEU A 24 2.82 8.30 -16.52
C LEU A 24 3.69 7.79 -15.37
N GLN A 25 3.11 7.76 -14.17
CA GLN A 25 3.74 7.24 -12.98
C GLN A 25 4.12 5.81 -13.33
N LYS A 26 5.44 5.57 -13.39
CA LYS A 26 5.95 4.26 -13.78
C LYS A 26 5.33 3.22 -12.85
N PRO A 27 4.94 2.05 -13.38
CA PRO A 27 4.55 0.93 -12.55
C PRO A 27 5.67 0.67 -11.53
N SER A 28 5.31 0.57 -10.25
CA SER A 28 6.26 0.12 -9.24
C SER A 28 6.42 -1.39 -9.31
N PHE A 29 7.66 -1.86 -9.32
CA PHE A 29 8.03 -3.27 -9.24
C PHE A 29 8.62 -3.57 -7.86
N ALA A 30 7.81 -3.42 -6.81
CA ALA A 30 8.15 -3.89 -5.47
C ALA A 30 7.74 -5.36 -5.28
N ALA A 31 8.59 -6.13 -4.61
CA ALA A 31 8.30 -7.51 -4.24
C ALA A 31 8.05 -7.62 -2.74
N PHE A 32 7.03 -8.38 -2.39
CA PHE A 32 6.65 -8.61 -1.01
C PHE A 32 6.59 -10.11 -0.70
N GLU A 33 6.81 -10.43 0.57
CA GLU A 33 6.45 -11.71 1.16
C GLU A 33 5.43 -11.48 2.27
N ALA A 34 4.53 -12.45 2.47
CA ALA A 34 3.62 -12.43 3.60
C ALA A 34 3.68 -13.74 4.39
N THR A 35 3.68 -13.64 5.72
CA THR A 35 3.61 -14.77 6.64
C THR A 35 2.49 -14.54 7.65
N THR A 36 2.11 -15.57 8.39
CA THR A 36 1.14 -15.47 9.48
C THR A 36 1.86 -15.68 10.80
N GLU A 37 1.64 -14.78 11.75
CA GLU A 37 2.12 -14.90 13.13
C GLU A 37 0.93 -14.76 14.08
N THR A 38 1.15 -15.00 15.36
CA THR A 38 0.13 -14.84 16.40
C THR A 38 0.27 -13.46 17.04
N GLY A 39 -0.79 -12.65 16.98
CA GLY A 39 -0.96 -11.43 17.77
C GLY A 39 -1.50 -11.72 19.16
N ILE A 40 -1.39 -10.75 20.07
CA ILE A 40 -1.84 -10.91 21.47
C ILE A 40 -2.98 -9.93 21.74
N ASN A 41 -4.11 -10.46 22.20
CA ASN A 41 -5.14 -9.69 22.91
C ASN A 41 -5.11 -10.10 24.38
N ASN A 42 -5.28 -9.14 25.29
CA ASN A 42 -5.10 -9.31 26.73
C ASN A 42 -5.97 -10.42 27.36
N GLU A 43 -6.95 -10.96 26.63
CA GLU A 43 -7.91 -11.96 27.11
C GLU A 43 -8.04 -13.22 26.23
N GLU A 44 -7.43 -13.26 25.03
CA GLU A 44 -7.56 -14.38 24.07
C GLU A 44 -6.19 -14.76 23.49
N PRO A 45 -5.77 -16.04 23.57
CA PRO A 45 -4.35 -16.37 23.43
C PRO A 45 -3.82 -16.41 22.00
N GLU A 46 -4.63 -16.49 20.94
CA GLU A 46 -4.10 -16.73 19.59
C GLU A 46 -4.93 -16.07 18.47
N ILE A 47 -4.70 -14.78 18.19
CA ILE A 47 -5.34 -14.09 17.05
C ILE A 47 -4.34 -14.03 15.90
N PRO A 48 -4.62 -14.59 14.72
CA PRO A 48 -3.68 -14.55 13.62
C PRO A 48 -3.53 -13.12 13.09
N ILE A 49 -2.29 -12.70 12.89
CA ILE A 49 -1.91 -11.48 12.20
C ILE A 49 -1.13 -11.85 10.95
N VAL A 50 -1.24 -11.03 9.91
CA VAL A 50 -0.46 -11.22 8.68
C VAL A 50 0.71 -10.26 8.73
N ILE A 51 1.92 -10.79 8.59
CA ILE A 51 3.13 -9.98 8.43
C ILE A 51 3.41 -9.85 6.96
N LEU A 52 3.41 -8.62 6.47
CA LEU A 52 3.85 -8.24 5.14
C LEU A 52 5.27 -7.68 5.24
N GLN A 53 6.17 -8.15 4.39
CA GLN A 53 7.55 -7.69 4.35
C GLN A 53 7.96 -7.37 2.91
N LYS A 54 8.52 -6.17 2.68
CA LYS A 54 9.14 -5.85 1.40
C LYS A 54 10.47 -6.59 1.29
N THR A 55 10.64 -7.39 0.25
CA THR A 55 11.84 -8.23 0.07
C THR A 55 12.77 -7.72 -1.02
N ALA A 56 12.25 -7.06 -2.05
CA ALA A 56 13.06 -6.50 -3.13
C ALA A 56 12.30 -5.43 -3.92
N GLY A 57 12.95 -4.89 -4.95
CA GLY A 57 12.33 -4.02 -5.94
C GLY A 57 12.34 -2.54 -5.58
N ASP A 58 11.52 -1.76 -6.28
CA ASP A 58 11.51 -0.30 -6.22
C ASP A 58 11.36 0.25 -4.80
N GLN A 59 11.94 1.42 -4.56
CA GLN A 59 11.71 2.15 -3.31
C GLN A 59 10.25 2.62 -3.27
N LEU A 60 9.55 2.31 -2.19
CA LEU A 60 8.20 2.81 -1.94
C LEU A 60 8.27 3.86 -0.86
N SER A 61 7.47 4.90 -0.99
CA SER A 61 7.35 5.94 0.02
C SER A 61 6.15 5.68 0.93
N GLN A 62 6.28 6.13 2.17
CA GLN A 62 5.18 6.20 3.12
C GLN A 62 4.95 7.67 3.45
N GLU A 63 3.77 8.18 3.16
CA GLU A 63 3.43 9.54 3.61
C GLU A 63 3.12 9.47 5.10
N TYR A 64 4.03 9.97 5.93
CA TYR A 64 3.81 10.11 7.36
C TYR A 64 3.49 11.55 7.73
N GLU A 65 2.31 11.70 8.31
CA GLU A 65 1.91 12.87 9.08
C GLU A 65 1.39 12.38 10.43
N GLU A 66 1.95 12.91 11.52
CA GLU A 66 1.58 12.48 12.87
C GLU A 66 0.07 12.64 13.11
N GLY A 67 -0.56 11.58 13.61
CA GLY A 67 -2.01 11.56 13.86
C GLY A 67 -2.88 11.38 12.61
N THR A 68 -2.29 11.16 11.43
CA THR A 68 -3.01 10.89 10.18
C THR A 68 -2.78 9.44 9.73
N HIS A 69 -3.79 8.85 9.08
CA HIS A 69 -3.67 7.55 8.43
C HIS A 69 -2.55 7.58 7.39
N SER A 70 -1.43 6.95 7.72
CA SER A 70 -0.19 6.97 6.94
C SER A 70 0.01 5.59 6.31
N GLY A 71 0.29 5.51 5.01
CA GLY A 71 0.26 4.24 4.28
C GLY A 71 1.35 4.09 3.24
N ILE A 72 1.54 2.85 2.75
CA ILE A 72 2.42 2.56 1.62
C ILE A 72 1.82 3.20 0.36
N LYS A 73 2.46 4.24 -0.17
CA LYS A 73 1.92 5.00 -1.30
C LYS A 73 1.80 4.15 -2.55
N GLY A 74 0.74 4.39 -3.29
CA GLY A 74 0.52 3.74 -4.59
C GLY A 74 0.24 2.26 -4.49
N THR A 75 -0.14 1.75 -3.30
CA THR A 75 -0.57 0.37 -3.11
C THR A 75 -1.96 0.31 -2.52
N GLU A 76 -2.77 -0.63 -3.03
CA GLU A 76 -4.03 -1.05 -2.46
C GLU A 76 -3.85 -2.47 -1.92
N ILE A 77 -4.33 -2.73 -0.71
CA ILE A 77 -4.15 -4.02 -0.03
C ILE A 77 -5.52 -4.61 0.28
N TYR A 78 -5.73 -5.84 -0.16
CA TYR A 78 -6.99 -6.55 0.00
C TYR A 78 -6.80 -7.92 0.64
N LEU A 79 -7.69 -8.26 1.56
CA LEU A 79 -7.88 -9.62 2.06
C LEU A 79 -9.17 -10.19 1.49
N PHE A 80 -9.10 -11.39 0.95
CA PHE A 80 -10.27 -12.15 0.53
C PHE A 80 -10.50 -13.27 1.53
N ASP A 81 -11.72 -13.34 2.06
CA ASP A 81 -12.11 -14.39 2.98
C ASP A 81 -12.35 -15.72 2.23
N PRO A 82 -12.60 -16.83 2.95
CA PRO A 82 -12.84 -18.13 2.33
C PRO A 82 -14.07 -18.20 1.43
N ALA A 83 -15.05 -17.29 1.61
CA ALA A 83 -16.21 -17.16 0.74
C ALA A 83 -15.91 -16.32 -0.52
N GLY A 84 -14.75 -15.65 -0.56
CA GLY A 84 -14.32 -14.76 -1.63
C GLY A 84 -14.76 -13.31 -1.45
N GLU A 85 -15.28 -12.94 -0.27
CA GLU A 85 -15.61 -11.55 0.06
C GLU A 85 -14.32 -10.73 0.17
N ARG A 86 -14.33 -9.55 -0.44
CA ARG A 86 -13.17 -8.65 -0.46
C ARG A 86 -13.25 -7.66 0.70
N HIS A 87 -12.20 -7.65 1.51
CA HIS A 87 -11.98 -6.73 2.61
C HIS A 87 -10.80 -5.82 2.28
N GLU A 88 -11.00 -4.50 2.33
CA GLU A 88 -9.93 -3.52 2.19
C GLU A 88 -9.13 -3.41 3.49
N VAL A 89 -7.81 -3.37 3.37
CA VAL A 89 -6.90 -3.19 4.51
C VAL A 89 -6.55 -1.71 4.64
N ILE A 90 -6.95 -1.13 5.76
CA ILE A 90 -6.90 0.31 6.02
C ILE A 90 -5.61 0.68 6.75
N ASN A 91 -4.99 1.77 6.31
CA ASN A 91 -3.79 2.30 6.95
C ASN A 91 -4.07 2.78 8.36
N SER A 92 -3.29 2.34 9.34
CA SER A 92 -3.45 2.79 10.72
C SER A 92 -2.84 4.18 10.94
N ILE A 93 -3.42 4.97 11.86
CA ILE A 93 -2.84 6.25 12.32
C ILE A 93 -1.52 6.08 13.08
N TYR A 94 -1.20 4.85 13.50
CA TYR A 94 0.03 4.52 14.22
C TYR A 94 1.20 4.16 13.29
N MET A 95 0.98 4.20 11.97
CA MET A 95 2.04 4.00 11.01
C MET A 95 3.02 5.17 11.04
N THR A 96 4.31 4.87 11.11
CA THR A 96 5.38 5.88 11.15
C THR A 96 6.41 5.65 10.05
N GLY A 97 7.21 6.64 9.70
CA GLY A 97 8.28 6.49 8.69
C GLY A 97 7.92 7.10 7.34
N LYS A 98 8.96 7.44 6.56
CA LYS A 98 8.82 8.18 5.29
C LYS A 98 9.06 7.32 4.05
N GLU A 99 9.82 6.26 4.20
CA GLU A 99 10.24 5.36 3.13
C GLU A 99 10.07 3.93 3.63
N VAL A 100 9.65 3.03 2.74
CA VAL A 100 9.51 1.60 3.05
C VAL A 100 10.86 0.92 2.84
N GLU A 101 11.49 0.55 3.94
CA GLU A 101 12.80 -0.08 3.90
C GLU A 101 12.70 -1.55 3.47
N THR A 102 13.76 -2.06 2.85
CA THR A 102 13.83 -3.50 2.60
C THR A 102 13.91 -4.23 3.93
N ALA A 103 13.17 -5.32 4.04
CA ALA A 103 12.95 -6.07 5.28
C ALA A 103 12.13 -5.36 6.36
N GLU A 104 11.57 -4.18 6.08
CA GLU A 104 10.56 -3.59 6.94
C GLU A 104 9.31 -4.46 7.01
N LYS A 105 8.77 -4.61 8.23
CA LYS A 105 7.59 -5.42 8.50
C LYS A 105 6.39 -4.53 8.72
N PHE A 106 5.31 -4.87 8.05
CA PHE A 106 3.97 -4.37 8.28
C PHE A 106 3.11 -5.50 8.83
N TYR A 107 2.22 -5.16 9.75
CA TYR A 107 1.35 -6.08 10.46
C TYR A 107 -0.08 -5.74 10.06
N ILE A 108 -0.75 -6.68 9.41
CA ILE A 108 -2.17 -6.60 9.09
C ILE A 108 -2.94 -7.35 10.17
N PHE A 109 -3.96 -6.72 10.72
CA PHE A 109 -4.68 -7.20 11.88
C PHE A 109 -6.17 -6.82 11.83
N TYR A 110 -6.99 -7.56 12.57
CA TYR A 110 -8.41 -7.26 12.70
C TYR A 110 -8.67 -6.27 13.83
N PHE A 111 -9.51 -5.27 13.55
CA PHE A 111 -10.03 -4.30 14.52
C PHE A 111 -11.34 -3.73 13.99
N ASN A 112 -12.46 -3.99 14.68
CA ASN A 112 -13.78 -3.58 14.21
C ASN A 112 -13.95 -2.06 14.34
N HIS A 113 -14.17 -1.39 13.22
CA HIS A 113 -14.38 0.04 13.17
C HIS A 113 -15.32 0.39 12.02
N TYR A 114 -16.01 1.53 12.12
CA TYR A 114 -16.99 1.95 11.10
C TYR A 114 -16.35 2.21 9.73
N ASP A 115 -15.06 2.52 9.69
CA ASP A 115 -14.29 2.74 8.46
C ASP A 115 -13.83 1.42 7.81
N GLY A 116 -13.78 0.32 8.57
CA GLY A 116 -13.44 -1.01 8.11
C GLY A 116 -12.78 -1.86 9.20
N ASN A 117 -12.55 -3.14 8.87
CA ASN A 117 -12.28 -4.18 9.85
C ASN A 117 -10.84 -4.70 9.84
N PHE A 118 -10.11 -4.46 8.76
CA PHE A 118 -8.72 -4.89 8.63
C PHE A 118 -7.82 -3.69 8.50
N TRP A 119 -6.75 -3.70 9.27
CA TRP A 119 -5.88 -2.56 9.46
C TRP A 119 -4.43 -2.98 9.27
N ILE A 120 -3.60 -2.10 8.74
CA ILE A 120 -2.15 -2.31 8.60
C ILE A 120 -1.38 -1.29 9.43
N THR A 121 -0.31 -1.74 10.09
CA THR A 121 0.62 -0.88 10.83
C THR A 121 2.07 -1.36 10.66
N ASN A 122 3.08 -0.51 10.80
CA ASN A 122 4.46 -0.94 11.00
C ASN A 122 4.91 -0.85 12.47
N ASP A 123 4.03 -0.41 13.36
CA ASP A 123 4.25 -0.44 14.81
C ASP A 123 3.90 -1.82 15.39
N LYS A 124 4.93 -2.58 15.77
CA LYS A 124 4.77 -3.90 16.38
C LYS A 124 3.99 -3.85 17.70
N VAL A 125 4.18 -2.81 18.51
CA VAL A 125 3.56 -2.70 19.84
C VAL A 125 2.03 -2.68 19.71
N ARG A 126 1.51 -2.07 18.64
CA ARG A 126 0.07 -2.00 18.35
C ARG A 126 -0.58 -3.38 18.20
N VAL A 127 0.16 -4.40 17.74
CA VAL A 127 -0.35 -5.77 17.54
C VAL A 127 0.08 -6.77 18.61
N THR A 128 1.06 -6.43 19.46
CA THR A 128 1.52 -7.29 20.55
C THR A 128 1.04 -6.87 21.93
N GLU A 129 0.63 -5.61 22.13
CA GLU A 129 0.25 -5.08 23.46
C GLU A 129 -1.08 -4.30 23.45
N GLY A 130 -1.66 -4.00 22.28
CA GLY A 130 -2.48 -2.79 22.16
C GLY A 130 -3.69 -2.78 21.22
N GLY A 131 -4.34 -3.90 20.91
CA GLY A 131 -5.70 -3.84 20.34
C GLY A 131 -5.91 -4.52 19.00
N VAL A 132 -5.39 -5.73 18.84
CA VAL A 132 -6.03 -6.69 17.95
C VAL A 132 -7.35 -7.10 18.58
N GLU A 133 -8.43 -7.06 17.82
CA GLU A 133 -9.69 -7.65 18.24
C GLU A 133 -9.78 -9.10 17.78
N TYR A 134 -10.52 -9.90 18.55
CA TYR A 134 -10.80 -11.26 18.16
C TYR A 134 -11.66 -11.27 16.89
N PHE A 135 -11.27 -12.13 15.95
CA PHE A 135 -12.11 -12.57 14.85
C PHE A 135 -11.86 -14.07 14.65
N ASP A 136 -12.81 -14.77 14.03
CA ASP A 136 -12.68 -16.19 13.69
C ASP A 136 -12.39 -16.32 12.18
N PRO A 137 -11.12 -16.32 11.77
CA PRO A 137 -10.74 -16.42 10.38
C PRO A 137 -10.63 -17.86 9.88
N SER A 138 -11.52 -18.76 10.28
CA SER A 138 -11.42 -20.15 9.85
C SER A 138 -11.43 -20.30 8.31
N GLY A 139 -10.31 -20.79 7.74
CA GLY A 139 -10.23 -21.22 6.34
C GLY A 139 -9.05 -20.64 5.57
N GLN A 140 -9.09 -20.81 4.24
CA GLN A 140 -8.01 -20.35 3.36
C GLN A 140 -8.34 -18.94 2.84
N TRP A 141 -7.62 -17.95 3.37
CA TRP A 141 -7.70 -16.56 2.94
C TRP A 141 -6.76 -16.29 1.76
N ARG A 142 -6.91 -15.13 1.12
CA ARG A 142 -6.00 -14.66 0.07
C ARG A 142 -5.67 -13.19 0.27
N LEU A 143 -4.39 -12.86 0.36
CA LEU A 143 -3.88 -11.49 0.38
C LEU A 143 -3.49 -11.06 -1.03
N GLN A 144 -3.93 -9.87 -1.42
CA GLN A 144 -3.55 -9.24 -2.68
C GLN A 144 -3.03 -7.83 -2.44
N ILE A 145 -1.92 -7.47 -3.11
CA ILE A 145 -1.41 -6.10 -3.16
C ILE A 145 -1.41 -5.67 -4.62
N ILE A 146 -2.03 -4.54 -4.90
CA ILE A 146 -2.18 -3.97 -6.23
C ILE A 146 -1.48 -2.61 -6.26
N GLY A 147 -0.69 -2.34 -7.30
CA GLY A 147 -0.18 -1.01 -7.56
C GLY A 147 -1.31 -0.11 -8.06
N ALA A 148 -1.73 0.88 -7.28
CA ALA A 148 -2.91 1.73 -7.51
C ALA A 148 -2.87 2.47 -8.86
N TYR A 149 -1.68 2.76 -9.38
CA TYR A 149 -1.49 3.52 -10.62
C TYR A 149 -1.38 2.63 -11.87
N SER A 150 -1.04 1.35 -11.71
CA SER A 150 -0.79 0.43 -12.83
C SER A 150 -1.74 -0.77 -12.87
N ASN A 151 -2.56 -0.97 -11.82
CA ASN A 151 -3.36 -2.17 -11.57
C ASN A 151 -2.51 -3.46 -11.58
N GLN A 152 -1.21 -3.35 -11.36
CA GLN A 152 -0.30 -4.48 -11.33
C GLN A 152 -0.41 -5.22 -10.00
N ILE A 153 -0.50 -6.54 -10.06
CA ILE A 153 -0.44 -7.39 -8.86
C ILE A 153 1.02 -7.43 -8.38
N LEU A 154 1.29 -6.83 -7.21
CA LEU A 154 2.58 -6.85 -6.52
C LEU A 154 2.72 -8.08 -5.60
N LEU A 155 1.60 -8.57 -5.08
CA LEU A 155 1.51 -9.80 -4.31
C LEU A 155 0.15 -10.45 -4.52
N ASP A 156 0.14 -11.78 -4.62
CA ASP A 156 -1.06 -12.61 -4.57
C ASP A 156 -0.71 -13.91 -3.85
N LYS A 157 -1.20 -14.05 -2.61
CA LYS A 157 -0.78 -15.12 -1.72
C LYS A 157 -1.96 -15.70 -0.96
N LYS A 158 -2.06 -17.03 -0.96
CA LYS A 158 -2.95 -17.77 -0.06
C LYS A 158 -2.38 -17.78 1.34
N LEU A 159 -3.23 -17.54 2.32
CA LEU A 159 -2.91 -17.53 3.74
C LEU A 159 -3.81 -18.55 4.46
N GLN A 160 -3.23 -19.23 5.44
CA GLN A 160 -4.02 -20.00 6.40
C GLN A 160 -4.15 -19.13 7.64
N LEU A 161 -5.37 -18.65 7.89
CA LEU A 161 -5.72 -17.94 9.11
C LEU A 161 -6.61 -18.84 9.98
#